data_AF-A0A2P4XJW7-F1
#
_entry.id   AF-A0A2P4XJW7-F1
#
_cell.length_a   1.000
_cell.length_b   1.000
_cell.length_c   1.000
_cell.angle_alpha   90.00
_cell.angle_beta   90.00
_cell.angle_gamma   90.00
#
_symmetry.space_group_name_H-M   'P 1'
#
loop_
_entity.id
_entity.type
_entity.pdbx_description
1 polymer ?
#
loop_
_entity_poly.entity_id
_entity_poly.type
_entity_poly.pdbx_seq_one_letter_code
_entity_poly.pdbx_strand_id
1 'polypeptide(L)'
;MSENLVKVEFTDKSRRGFKFNDNYMFSMAFLDDYGAMFAVPRRVREEWEDLEAGSSENDVISSFVFYRPFESWASNSSWHKTLPEGEDAECVAAGREFCAVATSLQTLRIYTTSGIDYALLRLPGRVVTMTAKESMLAVVYQGLHGQMHYQLLRIRVNSSRERVMQVSKGDLPMTPPPRDVFASHKENEEAREDISNWSKLTWLGFDDRQILYAVDSFSCIQALSPSTGWNWFPIGCVGNALQKKPEDRHGVFTLGVVNDSLLYFPLEKGVRAPKLRGNHRPVPGTFPLRTASFPKTSKKNEDISNGHMWQNVRLCGLEAIANEVNDHNVMDQVVHEQAEMDKALILMMKTACTNDEPARVLDLAKCLHLEKSHQIAQKLAIHFSLRQLQSQLYELYRVKFEEPQRLEQESMMQGSSQPHRPLRSYNQEEEIPEQREVEPLRRARSILSRPPSTPPREDHHEEDNASVGETQEDRTPSSPKSAATTKSSAARAERSVAPANPFLKKPGSSSASPSTSKGGKRSGLQRLAKFASPPPAKKQRRSTWKK
;
A
#
# COMPACT_ATOMS: atom_id res chain seq x y z
N MET A 1 32.83 -24.96 9.72
CA MET A 1 31.91 -24.03 9.03
C MET A 1 30.57 -24.12 9.74
N SER A 2 29.86 -23.01 9.94
CA SER A 2 28.46 -23.03 10.39
C SER A 2 27.55 -23.43 9.23
N GLU A 3 26.64 -24.39 9.44
CA GLU A 3 25.58 -24.68 8.47
C GLU A 3 24.63 -23.48 8.40
N ASN A 4 24.46 -22.89 7.22
CA ASN A 4 23.49 -21.82 7.02
C ASN A 4 22.10 -22.44 6.89
N LEU A 5 21.17 -22.06 7.77
CA LEU A 5 19.91 -22.78 7.96
C LEU A 5 18.72 -21.84 7.72
N VAL A 6 18.01 -22.04 6.61
CA VAL A 6 16.70 -21.42 6.43
C VAL A 6 15.67 -22.17 7.27
N LYS A 7 14.88 -21.43 8.05
CA LYS A 7 13.79 -21.94 8.89
C LYS A 7 12.54 -21.11 8.65
N VAL A 8 11.47 -21.75 8.16
CA VAL A 8 10.14 -21.15 7.98
C VAL A 8 9.25 -21.60 9.13
N GLU A 9 8.61 -20.64 9.79
CA GLU A 9 7.63 -20.85 10.86
C GLU A 9 6.38 -20.03 10.57
N PHE A 10 5.22 -20.59 10.91
CA PHE A 10 3.94 -19.91 10.80
C PHE A 10 3.49 -19.41 12.18
N THR A 11 2.73 -18.31 12.21
CA THR A 11 2.06 -17.80 13.41
C THR A 11 0.91 -18.70 13.84
N ASP A 12 0.13 -19.17 12.87
CA ASP A 12 -0.80 -20.28 13.06
C ASP A 12 -0.03 -21.61 13.25
N LYS A 13 -0.34 -22.31 14.33
CA LYS A 13 0.26 -23.58 14.72
C LYS A 13 -0.37 -24.80 14.04
N SER A 14 -1.49 -24.63 13.33
CA SER A 14 -2.01 -25.70 12.45
C SER A 14 -1.03 -25.98 11.29
N ARG A 15 -0.40 -24.92 10.78
CA ARG A 15 0.53 -24.95 9.64
C ARG A 15 1.92 -25.39 10.09
N ARG A 16 2.42 -26.50 9.52
CA ARG A 16 3.70 -27.08 9.89
C ARG A 16 4.88 -26.37 9.21
N GLY A 17 5.61 -25.56 9.97
CA GLY A 17 6.90 -24.99 9.56
C GLY A 17 7.97 -26.04 9.22
N PHE A 18 8.98 -25.63 8.45
CA PHE A 18 10.07 -26.49 7.96
C PHE A 18 11.43 -25.80 8.01
N LYS A 19 12.50 -26.57 7.84
CA LYS A 19 13.88 -26.07 7.74
C LYS A 19 14.67 -26.85 6.69
N PHE A 20 15.69 -26.23 6.10
CA PHE A 20 16.63 -26.87 5.18
C PHE A 20 18.02 -26.22 5.27
N ASN A 21 19.07 -26.97 4.91
CA ASN A 21 20.44 -26.44 4.84
C ASN A 21 20.61 -25.67 3.53
N ASP A 22 21.05 -24.42 3.64
CA ASP A 22 21.14 -23.47 2.55
C ASP A 22 22.55 -23.43 1.97
N ASN A 23 22.73 -24.24 0.94
CA ASN A 23 23.96 -24.31 0.15
C ASN A 23 24.06 -23.17 -0.88
N TYR A 24 23.00 -22.36 -1.06
CA TYR A 24 22.90 -21.30 -2.07
C TYR A 24 23.01 -19.90 -1.47
N MET A 25 22.96 -19.77 -0.14
CA MET A 25 23.11 -18.53 0.61
C MET A 25 22.03 -17.49 0.27
N PHE A 26 20.76 -17.91 0.24
CA PHE A 26 19.61 -17.10 -0.14
C PHE A 26 19.56 -15.77 0.64
N SER A 27 19.59 -14.66 -0.10
CA SER A 27 19.58 -13.29 0.45
C SER A 27 18.22 -12.60 0.31
N MET A 28 17.28 -13.22 -0.41
CA MET A 28 15.89 -12.76 -0.55
C MET A 28 14.94 -13.92 -0.27
N ALA A 29 13.79 -13.60 0.33
CA ALA A 29 12.68 -14.53 0.49
C ALA A 29 11.34 -13.79 0.40
N PHE A 30 10.31 -14.50 -0.06
CA PHE A 30 8.90 -14.10 0.03
C PHE A 30 8.08 -15.25 0.63
N LEU A 31 7.06 -14.91 1.40
CA LEU A 31 6.20 -15.86 2.12
C LEU A 31 4.74 -15.41 1.97
N ASP A 32 3.96 -16.23 1.27
CA ASP A 32 2.51 -16.04 1.08
C ASP A 32 1.75 -17.19 1.75
N ASP A 33 0.42 -17.22 1.63
CA ASP A 33 -0.40 -18.33 2.08
C ASP A 33 -0.14 -19.63 1.30
N TYR A 34 0.27 -19.57 0.02
CA TYR A 34 0.40 -20.75 -0.84
C TYR A 34 1.81 -21.38 -0.87
N GLY A 35 2.86 -20.59 -0.59
CA GLY A 35 4.23 -21.07 -0.66
C GLY A 35 5.29 -20.06 -0.20
N ALA A 36 6.54 -20.52 -0.18
CA ALA A 36 7.72 -19.71 0.06
C ALA A 36 8.60 -19.66 -1.20
N MET A 37 9.03 -18.46 -1.56
CA MET A 37 10.00 -18.21 -2.62
C MET A 37 11.32 -17.73 -2.01
N PHE A 38 12.45 -18.14 -2.59
CA PHE A 38 13.79 -17.77 -2.17
C PHE A 38 14.62 -17.40 -3.38
N ALA A 39 15.51 -16.41 -3.25
CA ALA A 39 16.40 -15.99 -4.33
C ALA A 39 17.76 -15.51 -3.83
N VAL A 40 18.74 -15.58 -4.72
CA VAL A 40 20.09 -15.06 -4.51
C VAL A 40 20.58 -14.43 -5.82
N PRO A 41 21.22 -13.24 -5.80
CA PRO A 41 21.92 -12.72 -6.97
C PRO A 41 23.11 -13.62 -7.30
N ARG A 42 23.65 -13.48 -8.50
CA ARG A 42 24.91 -14.09 -8.93
C ARG A 42 26.02 -13.68 -7.99
N ARG A 43 26.98 -14.59 -7.78
CA ARG A 43 28.17 -14.34 -6.97
C ARG A 43 29.40 -14.80 -7.74
N VAL A 44 30.51 -14.09 -7.54
CA VAL A 44 31.82 -14.70 -7.78
C VAL A 44 32.05 -15.72 -6.66
N ARG A 45 32.69 -16.84 -6.98
CA ARG A 45 33.16 -17.79 -5.98
C ARG A 45 34.33 -17.17 -5.22
N GLU A 46 34.03 -16.53 -4.09
CA GLU A 46 35.04 -16.10 -3.12
C GLU A 46 35.76 -17.35 -2.57
N GLU A 47 36.98 -17.60 -3.04
CA GLU A 47 37.91 -18.53 -2.42
C GLU A 47 39.29 -17.89 -2.27
N TRP A 48 39.45 -17.23 -1.11
CA TRP A 48 40.72 -16.77 -0.54
C TRP A 48 41.39 -15.59 -1.29
N GLU A 49 42.54 -15.19 -0.76
CA GLU A 49 43.34 -14.06 -1.24
C GLU A 49 43.97 -14.37 -2.61
N ASP A 50 44.43 -13.34 -3.33
CA ASP A 50 45.22 -13.43 -4.58
C ASP A 50 44.49 -13.87 -5.89
N LEU A 51 43.29 -13.34 -6.16
CA LEU A 51 42.75 -13.33 -7.53
C LEU A 51 43.38 -12.21 -8.38
N GLU A 52 44.41 -12.56 -9.16
CA GLU A 52 44.93 -11.71 -10.24
C GLU A 52 43.89 -11.44 -11.35
N ALA A 53 44.18 -10.45 -12.21
CA ALA A 53 43.28 -9.96 -13.25
C ALA A 53 43.11 -10.94 -14.44
N GLY A 54 42.42 -12.06 -14.21
CA GLY A 54 42.19 -13.11 -15.22
C GLY A 54 41.18 -14.21 -14.82
N SER A 55 40.21 -13.91 -13.95
CA SER A 55 39.21 -14.90 -13.50
C SER A 55 38.35 -15.45 -14.66
N SER A 56 37.99 -16.73 -14.57
CA SER A 56 37.31 -17.44 -15.66
C SER A 56 35.79 -17.45 -15.50
N GLU A 57 35.05 -17.64 -16.60
CA GLU A 57 33.58 -17.84 -16.56
C GLU A 57 33.14 -18.98 -15.63
N ASN A 58 34.02 -19.95 -15.32
CA ASN A 58 33.72 -21.08 -14.43
C ASN A 58 33.59 -20.67 -12.96
N ASP A 59 34.09 -19.49 -12.58
CA ASP A 59 34.20 -19.02 -11.20
C ASP A 59 32.99 -18.18 -10.76
N VAL A 60 31.97 -18.09 -11.62
CA VAL A 60 30.75 -17.30 -11.42
C VAL A 60 29.55 -18.23 -11.15
N ILE A 61 28.98 -18.11 -9.96
CA ILE A 61 27.73 -18.78 -9.58
C ILE A 61 26.57 -17.88 -10.02
N SER A 62 25.88 -18.27 -11.10
CA SER A 62 24.70 -17.57 -11.65
C SER A 62 23.59 -17.34 -10.62
N SER A 63 22.79 -16.27 -10.78
CA SER A 63 21.65 -15.99 -9.90
C SER A 63 20.64 -17.15 -9.91
N PHE A 64 20.08 -17.48 -8.74
CA PHE A 64 19.33 -18.71 -8.51
C PHE A 64 18.06 -18.44 -7.70
N VAL A 65 16.96 -19.06 -8.11
CA VAL A 65 15.64 -18.93 -7.49
C VAL A 65 15.05 -20.30 -7.17
N PHE A 66 14.37 -20.42 -6.04
CA PHE A 66 13.75 -21.64 -5.52
C PHE A 66 12.35 -21.32 -5.01
N TYR A 67 11.35 -22.10 -5.42
CA TYR A 67 9.99 -22.00 -4.92
C TYR A 67 9.54 -23.33 -4.31
N ARG A 68 8.85 -23.21 -3.18
CA ARG A 68 8.27 -24.34 -2.44
C ARG A 68 6.82 -24.01 -2.08
N PRO A 69 5.82 -24.61 -2.76
CA PRO A 69 4.45 -24.57 -2.26
C PRO A 69 4.34 -25.36 -0.94
N PHE A 70 3.39 -24.99 -0.09
CA PHE A 70 3.14 -25.70 1.17
C PHE A 70 2.18 -26.86 1.02
N GLU A 71 1.19 -26.70 0.15
CA GLU A 71 0.23 -27.73 -0.21
C GLU A 71 0.37 -28.07 -1.69
N SER A 72 0.23 -29.36 -2.01
CA SER A 72 0.31 -29.84 -3.39
C SER A 72 -0.29 -31.22 -3.51
N TRP A 73 -1.06 -31.44 -4.57
CA TRP A 73 -1.54 -32.76 -4.98
C TRP A 73 -0.43 -33.66 -5.54
N ALA A 74 0.66 -33.05 -6.05
CA ALA A 74 1.77 -33.74 -6.69
C ALA A 74 2.97 -33.92 -5.76
N SER A 75 3.65 -35.06 -5.88
CA SER A 75 4.99 -35.23 -5.32
C SER A 75 6.02 -34.37 -6.08
N ASN A 76 7.03 -33.87 -5.38
CA ASN A 76 8.12 -33.04 -5.93
C ASN A 76 7.66 -31.74 -6.62
N SER A 77 6.69 -31.03 -6.03
CA SER A 77 6.16 -29.75 -6.52
C SER A 77 7.02 -28.51 -6.22
N SER A 78 8.11 -28.66 -5.46
CA SER A 78 9.10 -27.58 -5.28
C SER A 78 10.06 -27.54 -6.46
N TRP A 79 10.27 -26.36 -7.05
CA TRP A 79 11.11 -26.18 -8.23
C TRP A 79 12.20 -25.13 -8.01
N HIS A 80 13.20 -25.16 -8.88
CA HIS A 80 14.35 -24.27 -8.85
C HIS A 80 14.71 -23.88 -10.29
N LYS A 81 15.23 -22.66 -10.48
CA LYS A 81 15.77 -22.17 -11.75
C LYS A 81 17.04 -21.37 -11.49
N THR A 82 18.00 -21.54 -12.37
CA THR A 82 19.08 -20.59 -12.58
C THR A 82 18.59 -19.52 -13.54
N LEU A 83 18.83 -18.24 -13.26
CA LEU A 83 18.55 -17.16 -14.21
C LEU A 83 19.61 -17.16 -15.33
N PRO A 84 19.31 -16.54 -16.49
CA PRO A 84 20.30 -16.34 -17.54
C PRO A 84 21.56 -15.61 -17.08
N GLU A 85 22.63 -15.79 -17.85
CA GLU A 85 23.90 -15.11 -17.60
C GLU A 85 23.76 -13.58 -17.76
N GLY A 86 24.46 -12.83 -16.91
CA GLY A 86 24.32 -11.37 -16.81
C GLY A 86 23.05 -10.87 -16.10
N GLU A 87 22.16 -11.76 -15.67
CA GLU A 87 20.89 -11.39 -15.02
C GLU A 87 20.87 -11.74 -13.53
N ASP A 88 20.58 -10.74 -12.70
CA ASP A 88 20.58 -10.85 -11.23
C ASP A 88 19.18 -10.63 -10.67
N ALA A 89 18.69 -11.54 -9.82
CA ALA A 89 17.46 -11.32 -9.07
C ALA A 89 17.64 -10.16 -8.07
N GLU A 90 16.75 -9.17 -8.14
CA GLU A 90 16.73 -8.01 -7.23
C GLU A 90 15.52 -8.02 -6.29
N CYS A 91 14.38 -8.60 -6.69
CA CYS A 91 13.20 -8.79 -5.86
C CYS A 91 12.45 -10.08 -6.24
N VAL A 92 11.74 -10.68 -5.27
CA VAL A 92 10.84 -11.82 -5.50
C VAL A 92 9.50 -11.64 -4.79
N ALA A 93 8.44 -12.18 -5.40
CA ALA A 93 7.12 -12.29 -4.81
C ALA A 93 6.42 -13.56 -5.31
N ALA A 94 5.44 -14.08 -4.58
CA ALA A 94 4.60 -15.18 -5.03
C ALA A 94 3.15 -14.93 -4.64
N GLY A 95 2.22 -15.37 -5.49
CA GLY A 95 0.79 -15.38 -5.22
C GLY A 95 0.24 -16.80 -5.35
N ARG A 96 -1.09 -16.90 -5.50
CA ARG A 96 -1.83 -18.17 -5.55
C ARG A 96 -1.45 -19.07 -6.73
N GLU A 97 -1.28 -18.49 -7.91
CA GLU A 97 -1.04 -19.24 -9.15
C GLU A 97 0.35 -18.99 -9.77
N PHE A 98 1.06 -17.95 -9.31
CA PHE A 98 2.28 -17.45 -9.94
C PHE A 98 3.43 -17.18 -8.94
N CYS A 99 4.64 -17.14 -9.47
CA CYS A 99 5.84 -16.68 -8.79
C CYS A 99 6.53 -15.63 -9.67
N ALA A 100 6.95 -14.51 -9.10
CA ALA A 100 7.49 -13.36 -9.81
C ALA A 100 8.92 -13.04 -9.34
N VAL A 101 9.80 -12.75 -10.30
CA VAL A 101 11.19 -12.29 -10.06
C VAL A 101 11.41 -11.02 -10.85
N ALA A 102 11.78 -9.92 -10.17
CA ALA A 102 12.28 -8.73 -10.84
C ALA A 102 13.81 -8.73 -10.81
N THR A 103 14.44 -8.30 -11.92
CA THR A 103 15.86 -8.51 -12.17
C THR A 103 16.61 -7.24 -12.58
N SER A 104 17.93 -7.25 -12.43
CA SER A 104 18.86 -6.16 -12.72
C SER A 104 18.76 -5.61 -14.15
N LEU A 105 18.31 -6.43 -15.11
CA LEU A 105 18.03 -6.05 -16.50
C LEU A 105 16.68 -5.31 -16.68
N GLN A 106 16.10 -4.84 -15.56
CA GLN A 106 14.78 -4.25 -15.44
C GLN A 106 13.69 -5.14 -16.06
N THR A 107 13.76 -6.45 -15.85
CA THR A 107 12.70 -7.37 -16.31
C THR A 107 11.92 -7.95 -15.14
N LEU A 108 10.67 -8.29 -15.41
CA LEU A 108 9.80 -9.05 -14.51
C LEU A 108 9.50 -10.39 -15.18
N ARG A 109 10.03 -11.46 -14.57
CA ARG A 109 9.84 -12.86 -14.95
C ARG A 109 8.70 -13.43 -14.11
N ILE A 110 7.65 -13.90 -14.77
CA ILE A 110 6.48 -14.51 -14.13
C ILE A 110 6.46 -15.98 -14.51
N TYR A 111 6.50 -16.83 -13.50
CA TYR A 111 6.40 -18.28 -13.58
C TYR A 111 5.06 -18.75 -12.99
N THR A 112 4.58 -19.92 -13.37
CA THR A 112 3.51 -20.62 -12.61
C THR A 112 4.06 -21.14 -11.27
N THR A 113 3.18 -21.50 -10.33
CA THR A 113 3.57 -22.23 -9.10
C THR A 113 4.27 -23.57 -9.39
N SER A 114 4.14 -24.14 -10.59
CA SER A 114 4.87 -25.32 -11.08
C SER A 114 6.20 -25.03 -11.80
N GLY A 115 6.56 -23.77 -11.99
CA GLY A 115 7.83 -23.37 -12.61
C GLY A 115 7.82 -23.33 -14.14
N ILE A 116 6.66 -23.19 -14.77
CA ILE A 116 6.53 -22.94 -16.21
C ILE A 116 6.72 -21.44 -16.46
N ASP A 117 7.47 -21.06 -17.49
CA ASP A 117 7.69 -19.67 -17.88
C ASP A 117 6.40 -19.10 -18.48
N TYR A 118 5.72 -18.19 -17.77
CA TYR A 118 4.36 -17.76 -18.10
C TYR A 118 4.32 -16.39 -18.81
N ALA A 119 5.10 -15.44 -18.32
CA ALA A 119 5.30 -14.14 -18.97
C ALA A 119 6.68 -13.54 -18.63
N LEU A 120 7.14 -12.66 -19.53
CA LEU A 120 8.34 -11.83 -19.37
C LEU A 120 7.98 -10.43 -19.87
N LEU A 121 8.20 -9.41 -19.05
CA LEU A 121 7.98 -8.00 -19.42
C LEU A 121 9.11 -7.11 -18.88
N ARG A 122 9.25 -5.90 -19.43
CA ARG A 122 10.23 -4.91 -18.97
C ARG A 122 9.56 -3.90 -18.03
N LEU A 123 10.19 -3.67 -16.88
CA LEU A 123 9.81 -2.63 -15.93
C LEU A 123 10.29 -1.26 -16.45
N PRO A 124 9.60 -0.13 -16.14
CA PRO A 124 10.01 1.19 -16.63
C PRO A 124 11.21 1.81 -15.90
N GLY A 125 11.78 1.12 -14.91
CA GLY A 125 12.88 1.59 -14.07
C GLY A 125 13.39 0.48 -13.15
N ARG A 126 14.36 0.79 -12.28
CA ARG A 126 14.96 -0.20 -11.37
C ARG A 126 13.99 -0.56 -10.25
N VAL A 127 13.81 -1.84 -9.97
CA VAL A 127 12.92 -2.30 -8.88
C VAL A 127 13.45 -1.89 -7.50
N VAL A 128 12.53 -1.54 -6.61
CA VAL A 128 12.79 -1.15 -5.22
C VAL A 128 12.21 -2.19 -4.26
N THR A 129 10.99 -2.67 -4.53
CA THR A 129 10.36 -3.79 -3.81
C THR A 129 9.23 -4.40 -4.63
N MET A 130 8.83 -5.64 -4.29
CA MET A 130 7.62 -6.29 -4.78
C MET A 130 6.85 -6.94 -3.65
N THR A 131 5.53 -7.05 -3.81
CA THR A 131 4.65 -7.81 -2.90
C THR A 131 3.46 -8.36 -3.67
N ALA A 132 2.88 -9.46 -3.20
CA ALA A 132 1.77 -10.17 -3.85
C ALA A 132 0.79 -10.75 -2.83
N LYS A 133 -0.46 -10.96 -3.26
CA LYS A 133 -1.53 -11.66 -2.53
C LYS A 133 -2.56 -12.14 -3.57
N GLU A 134 -3.06 -13.37 -3.42
CA GLU A 134 -4.01 -13.96 -4.39
C GLU A 134 -3.53 -13.89 -5.85
N SER A 135 -4.21 -13.12 -6.71
CA SER A 135 -3.86 -12.91 -8.12
C SER A 135 -3.14 -11.57 -8.38
N MET A 136 -2.91 -10.77 -7.33
CA MET A 136 -2.39 -9.41 -7.42
C MET A 136 -0.89 -9.36 -7.13
N LEU A 137 -0.15 -8.58 -7.93
CA LEU A 137 1.26 -8.29 -7.79
C LEU A 137 1.47 -6.77 -7.85
N ALA A 138 2.02 -6.21 -6.78
CA ALA A 138 2.47 -4.82 -6.74
C ALA A 138 3.99 -4.76 -6.90
N VAL A 139 4.45 -3.93 -7.84
CA VAL A 139 5.87 -3.64 -8.08
C VAL A 139 6.09 -2.16 -7.86
N VAL A 140 7.08 -1.79 -7.03
CA VAL A 140 7.55 -0.41 -6.89
C VAL A 140 8.94 -0.29 -7.49
N TYR A 141 9.15 0.74 -8.30
CA TYR A 141 10.38 0.99 -9.04
C TYR A 141 10.74 2.48 -9.02
N GLN A 142 12.04 2.74 -9.15
CA GLN A 142 12.61 4.08 -9.20
C GLN A 142 12.61 4.57 -10.66
N GLY A 143 11.96 5.71 -10.89
CA GLY A 143 11.98 6.43 -12.16
C GLY A 143 13.07 7.49 -12.24
N LEU A 144 12.89 8.43 -13.17
CA LEU A 144 13.80 9.56 -13.35
C LEU A 144 13.83 10.46 -12.10
N HIS A 145 14.99 11.08 -11.84
CA HIS A 145 15.23 11.95 -10.67
C HIS A 145 14.96 11.29 -9.30
N GLY A 146 14.81 9.97 -9.24
CA GLY A 146 14.57 9.22 -8.01
C GLY A 146 13.11 9.15 -7.57
N GLN A 147 12.15 9.59 -8.40
CA GLN A 147 10.73 9.41 -8.12
C GLN A 147 10.38 7.93 -7.91
N MET A 148 9.50 7.64 -6.94
CA MET A 148 8.95 6.30 -6.74
C MET A 148 7.66 6.16 -7.55
N HIS A 149 7.57 5.12 -8.38
CA HIS A 149 6.34 4.76 -9.07
C HIS A 149 5.91 3.35 -8.67
N TYR A 150 4.61 3.08 -8.73
CA TYR A 150 4.05 1.74 -8.56
C TYR A 150 3.45 1.23 -9.87
N GLN A 151 3.35 -0.09 -9.98
CA GLN A 151 2.56 -0.78 -10.99
C GLN A 151 1.84 -1.94 -10.30
N LEU A 152 0.52 -2.00 -10.46
CA LEU A 152 -0.34 -3.03 -9.92
C LEU A 152 -0.79 -3.94 -11.07
N LEU A 153 -0.43 -5.21 -11.00
CA LEU A 153 -0.67 -6.23 -12.01
C LEU A 153 -1.60 -7.31 -11.46
N ARG A 154 -2.52 -7.82 -12.28
CA ARG A 154 -3.33 -9.01 -12.00
C ARG A 154 -2.84 -10.15 -12.91
N ILE A 155 -2.49 -11.28 -12.32
CA ILE A 155 -1.92 -12.46 -12.97
C ILE A 155 -2.80 -13.66 -12.63
N ARG A 156 -3.39 -14.28 -13.64
CA ARG A 156 -4.23 -15.48 -13.52
C ARG A 156 -3.72 -16.53 -14.50
N VAL A 157 -3.54 -17.78 -14.07
CA VAL A 157 -2.95 -18.86 -14.88
C VAL A 157 -4.04 -19.67 -15.56
N ASN A 158 -4.54 -19.13 -16.67
CA ASN A 158 -5.60 -19.75 -17.47
C ASN A 158 -5.37 -19.53 -18.99
N SER A 159 -6.39 -19.86 -19.79
CA SER A 159 -6.42 -19.72 -21.25
C SER A 159 -6.69 -18.30 -21.78
N SER A 160 -6.69 -17.27 -20.91
CA SER A 160 -6.82 -15.87 -21.32
C SER A 160 -5.71 -15.46 -22.29
N ARG A 161 -6.05 -14.61 -23.26
CA ARG A 161 -5.06 -13.90 -24.08
C ARG A 161 -4.20 -12.97 -23.21
N GLU A 162 -4.85 -12.29 -22.26
CA GLU A 162 -4.22 -11.38 -21.30
C GLU A 162 -3.80 -12.16 -20.06
N ARG A 163 -2.57 -12.69 -20.11
CA ARG A 163 -1.93 -13.45 -19.02
C ARG A 163 -1.48 -12.58 -17.85
N VAL A 164 -1.29 -11.29 -18.11
CA VAL A 164 -0.93 -10.25 -17.15
C VAL A 164 -1.70 -8.99 -17.52
N MET A 165 -2.62 -8.56 -16.66
CA MET A 165 -3.38 -7.31 -16.85
C MET A 165 -2.80 -6.22 -15.95
N GLN A 166 -2.58 -5.02 -16.48
CA GLN A 166 -2.24 -3.86 -15.64
C GLN A 166 -3.52 -3.28 -15.04
N VAL A 167 -3.67 -3.39 -13.72
CA VAL A 167 -4.83 -2.87 -12.97
C VAL A 167 -4.69 -1.37 -12.75
N SER A 168 -3.48 -0.93 -12.38
CA SER A 168 -3.13 0.48 -12.25
C SER A 168 -1.61 0.69 -12.37
N LYS A 169 -1.21 1.93 -12.64
CA LYS A 169 0.18 2.40 -12.65
C LYS A 169 0.17 3.90 -12.35
N GLY A 170 1.05 4.36 -11.48
CA GLY A 170 1.14 5.78 -11.13
C GLY A 170 2.27 6.03 -10.14
N ASP A 171 2.27 7.22 -9.55
CA ASP A 171 3.29 7.62 -8.59
C ASP A 171 3.00 7.06 -7.20
N LEU A 172 4.04 6.76 -6.44
CA LEU A 172 3.98 6.46 -5.01
C LEU A 172 4.44 7.73 -4.26
N PRO A 173 3.51 8.56 -3.75
CA PRO A 173 3.86 9.82 -3.11
C PRO A 173 4.55 9.54 -1.77
N MET A 174 5.86 9.80 -1.70
CA MET A 174 6.58 9.80 -0.45
C MET A 174 6.21 11.04 0.39
N THR A 175 6.24 10.92 1.72
CA THR A 175 5.91 12.04 2.60
C THR A 175 7.05 13.07 2.58
N PRO A 176 6.78 14.34 2.25
CA PRO A 176 7.79 15.40 2.31
C PRO A 176 8.23 15.66 3.75
N PRO A 177 9.38 16.32 3.97
CA PRO A 177 9.82 16.69 5.32
C PRO A 177 8.71 17.47 6.06
N PRO A 178 8.33 17.06 7.29
CA PRO A 178 7.21 17.67 7.99
C PRO A 178 7.62 19.03 8.53
N ARG A 179 6.78 20.06 8.27
CA ARG A 179 7.05 21.45 8.63
C ARG A 179 7.47 21.58 10.10
N ASP A 180 8.68 22.07 10.34
CA ASP A 180 9.08 22.47 11.67
C ASP A 180 8.43 23.82 12.01
N VAL A 181 7.73 23.86 13.16
CA VAL A 181 7.05 25.04 13.69
C VAL A 181 8.05 26.02 14.33
N PHE A 182 9.26 25.56 14.64
CA PHE A 182 10.35 26.37 15.20
C PHE A 182 11.28 26.96 14.14
N ALA A 183 11.23 26.48 12.89
CA ALA A 183 12.01 27.01 11.77
C ALA A 183 11.22 28.05 10.96
N SER A 184 11.94 28.94 10.24
CA SER A 184 11.33 29.91 9.33
C SER A 184 10.65 29.25 8.13
N HIS A 185 9.87 30.02 7.37
CA HIS A 185 9.30 29.53 6.10
C HIS A 185 10.41 29.17 5.09
N LYS A 186 11.53 29.91 5.07
CA LYS A 186 12.60 29.69 4.10
C LYS A 186 13.33 28.37 4.35
N GLU A 187 13.73 28.12 5.60
CA GLU A 187 14.36 26.85 6.01
C GLU A 187 13.44 25.64 5.79
N ASN A 188 12.13 25.82 5.97
CA ASN A 188 11.14 24.78 5.68
C ASN A 188 11.01 24.45 4.19
N GLU A 189 11.11 25.44 3.28
CA GLU A 189 11.09 25.16 1.84
C GLU A 189 12.44 24.62 1.34
N GLU A 190 13.57 25.15 1.81
CA GLU A 190 14.92 24.61 1.52
C GLU A 190 15.03 23.13 1.90
N ALA A 191 14.45 22.75 3.05
CA ALA A 191 14.37 21.35 3.46
C ALA A 191 13.49 20.49 2.51
N ARG A 192 12.45 21.07 1.89
CA ARG A 192 11.53 20.39 0.95
C ARG A 192 12.10 20.26 -0.46
N GLU A 193 12.94 21.21 -0.89
CA GLU A 193 13.66 21.13 -2.17
C GLU A 193 14.71 20.00 -2.15
N ASP A 194 15.37 19.75 -1.01
CA ASP A 194 16.28 18.61 -0.88
C ASP A 194 15.55 17.26 -0.73
N ILE A 195 15.56 16.51 -1.82
CA ILE A 195 15.06 15.12 -1.94
C ILE A 195 15.65 14.19 -0.86
N SER A 196 16.85 14.48 -0.32
CA SER A 196 17.48 13.66 0.73
C SER A 196 16.66 13.61 2.03
N ASN A 197 15.90 14.68 2.32
CA ASN A 197 15.03 14.87 3.49
C ASN A 197 13.62 14.30 3.33
N TRP A 198 13.25 13.83 2.13
CA TRP A 198 11.96 13.16 1.93
C TRP A 198 11.96 11.75 2.55
N SER A 199 10.76 11.26 2.88
CA SER A 199 10.62 9.92 3.43
C SER A 199 10.99 8.85 2.39
N LYS A 200 11.42 7.69 2.88
CA LYS A 200 11.84 6.54 2.06
C LYS A 200 10.93 5.36 2.38
N LEU A 201 10.55 4.59 1.37
CA LEU A 201 9.67 3.42 1.52
C LEU A 201 10.33 2.40 2.47
N THR A 202 9.64 2.03 3.55
CA THR A 202 10.12 1.05 4.54
C THR A 202 9.40 -0.29 4.44
N TRP A 203 8.14 -0.29 4.01
CA TRP A 203 7.34 -1.51 3.83
C TRP A 203 6.22 -1.32 2.80
N LEU A 204 5.90 -2.40 2.08
CA LEU A 204 4.82 -2.48 1.11
C LEU A 204 4.13 -3.85 1.25
N GLY A 205 2.80 -3.89 1.32
CA GLY A 205 2.07 -5.16 1.47
C GLY A 205 0.57 -5.00 1.33
N PHE A 206 -0.10 -6.14 1.13
CA PHE A 206 -1.56 -6.22 1.05
C PHE A 206 -2.18 -6.55 2.42
N ASP A 207 -3.47 -6.28 2.58
CA ASP A 207 -4.33 -6.97 3.55
C ASP A 207 -5.13 -8.11 2.86
N ASP A 208 -5.96 -8.81 3.64
CA ASP A 208 -6.84 -9.86 3.12
C ASP A 208 -7.99 -9.33 2.23
N ARG A 209 -8.15 -8.00 2.12
CA ARG A 209 -9.04 -7.31 1.17
C ARG A 209 -8.32 -6.91 -0.12
N GLN A 210 -7.08 -7.36 -0.31
CA GLN A 210 -6.23 -7.03 -1.44
C GLN A 210 -6.00 -5.52 -1.62
N ILE A 211 -6.19 -4.73 -0.56
CA ILE A 211 -5.84 -3.30 -0.54
C ILE A 211 -4.33 -3.21 -0.37
N LEU A 212 -3.66 -2.48 -1.26
CA LEU A 212 -2.20 -2.27 -1.21
C LEU A 212 -1.87 -1.12 -0.25
N TYR A 213 -1.08 -1.40 0.78
CA TYR A 213 -0.59 -0.41 1.73
C TYR A 213 0.91 -0.15 1.54
N ALA A 214 1.29 1.12 1.67
CA ALA A 214 2.69 1.56 1.75
C ALA A 214 2.94 2.23 3.12
N VAL A 215 4.10 1.97 3.70
CA VAL A 215 4.58 2.63 4.93
C VAL A 215 5.99 3.17 4.69
N ASP A 216 6.25 4.37 5.18
CA ASP A 216 7.50 5.09 4.96
C ASP A 216 8.39 5.26 6.22
N SER A 217 9.50 5.96 6.07
CA SER A 217 10.46 6.25 7.14
C SER A 217 10.01 7.31 8.15
N PHE A 218 8.89 8.01 7.90
CA PHE A 218 8.21 8.86 8.88
C PHE A 218 7.03 8.12 9.55
N SER A 219 6.96 6.79 9.36
CA SER A 219 5.91 5.92 9.90
C SER A 219 4.51 6.30 9.42
N CYS A 220 4.40 6.95 8.26
CA CYS A 220 3.15 7.31 7.63
C CYS A 220 2.63 6.18 6.73
N ILE A 221 1.32 5.96 6.80
CA ILE A 221 0.60 4.82 6.22
C ILE A 221 -0.34 5.36 5.15
N GLN A 222 -0.23 4.80 3.95
CA GLN A 222 -1.08 5.13 2.81
C GLN A 222 -1.64 3.85 2.19
N ALA A 223 -2.85 3.89 1.66
CA ALA A 223 -3.48 2.76 0.97
C ALA A 223 -3.90 3.15 -0.45
N LEU A 224 -3.65 2.28 -1.42
CA LEU A 224 -4.06 2.49 -2.80
C LEU A 224 -5.58 2.26 -2.92
N SER A 225 -6.30 3.29 -3.34
CA SER A 225 -7.76 3.35 -3.27
C SER A 225 -8.42 3.22 -4.66
N PRO A 226 -9.17 2.13 -4.94
CA PRO A 226 -9.90 1.99 -6.20
C PRO A 226 -10.96 3.08 -6.39
N SER A 227 -11.65 3.46 -5.31
CA SER A 227 -12.76 4.44 -5.35
C SER A 227 -12.34 5.89 -5.59
N THR A 228 -11.02 6.18 -5.57
CA THR A 228 -10.45 7.47 -5.98
C THR A 228 -9.66 7.37 -7.29
N GLY A 229 -9.93 6.36 -8.12
CA GLY A 229 -9.25 6.14 -9.39
C GLY A 229 -7.83 5.61 -9.25
N TRP A 230 -7.59 4.74 -8.27
CA TRP A 230 -6.27 4.20 -7.89
C TRP A 230 -5.28 5.28 -7.44
N ASN A 231 -5.75 6.26 -6.66
CA ASN A 231 -4.90 7.22 -5.96
C ASN A 231 -4.56 6.72 -4.55
N TRP A 232 -3.46 7.23 -3.97
CA TRP A 232 -3.05 6.89 -2.61
C TRP A 232 -3.86 7.68 -1.58
N PHE A 233 -4.64 6.97 -0.77
CA PHE A 233 -5.40 7.52 0.35
C PHE A 233 -4.52 7.57 1.61
N PRO A 234 -4.29 8.75 2.21
CA PRO A 234 -3.47 8.89 3.40
C PRO A 234 -4.25 8.51 4.67
N ILE A 235 -3.86 7.41 5.33
CA ILE A 235 -4.58 6.89 6.50
C ILE A 235 -4.17 7.62 7.77
N GLY A 236 -2.87 7.78 8.03
CA GLY A 236 -2.35 8.29 9.30
C GLY A 236 -0.87 8.01 9.47
N CYS A 237 -0.28 8.38 10.60
CA CYS A 237 1.12 8.08 10.89
C CYS A 237 1.29 7.57 12.32
N VAL A 238 2.02 6.46 12.49
CA VAL A 238 2.10 5.73 13.77
C VAL A 238 2.66 6.62 14.87
N GLY A 239 1.96 6.68 16.00
CA GLY A 239 2.37 7.50 17.16
C GLY A 239 2.45 9.01 16.86
N ASN A 240 1.70 9.49 15.87
CA ASN A 240 1.64 10.88 15.39
C ASN A 240 3.03 11.47 15.06
N ALA A 241 3.91 10.71 14.42
CA ALA A 241 5.29 11.09 14.12
C ALA A 241 5.44 12.47 13.41
N LEU A 242 4.50 12.84 12.52
CA LEU A 242 4.51 14.15 11.85
C LEU A 242 4.27 15.34 12.81
N GLN A 243 3.60 15.13 13.94
CA GLN A 243 3.35 16.17 14.95
C GLN A 243 4.50 16.30 15.96
N LYS A 244 5.58 15.51 15.81
CA LYS A 244 6.74 15.48 16.69
C LYS A 244 7.95 16.12 16.02
N LYS A 245 8.84 16.70 16.85
CA LYS A 245 10.19 17.13 16.43
C LYS A 245 10.94 15.98 15.76
N PRO A 246 11.84 16.23 14.80
CA PRO A 246 12.66 15.17 14.17
C PRO A 246 13.36 14.28 15.20
N GLU A 247 13.87 14.86 16.28
CA GLU A 247 14.51 14.16 17.41
C GLU A 247 13.59 13.14 18.09
N ASP A 248 12.29 13.43 18.23
CA ASP A 248 11.30 12.62 18.98
C ASP A 248 10.57 11.61 18.08
N ARG A 249 10.94 11.51 16.81
CA ARG A 249 10.40 10.51 15.88
C ARG A 249 11.05 9.15 16.14
N HIS A 250 10.19 8.14 16.22
CA HIS A 250 10.60 6.74 16.26
C HIS A 250 10.22 6.10 14.92
N GLY A 251 11.16 5.38 14.32
CA GLY A 251 10.85 4.52 13.17
C GLY A 251 9.99 3.32 13.59
N VAL A 252 9.31 2.71 12.63
CA VAL A 252 8.60 1.45 12.81
C VAL A 252 9.14 0.39 11.85
N PHE A 253 9.19 -0.85 12.32
CA PHE A 253 9.38 -2.02 11.47
C PHE A 253 8.04 -2.70 11.30
N THR A 254 7.39 -2.44 10.17
CA THR A 254 6.08 -3.00 9.82
C THR A 254 6.18 -4.49 9.53
N LEU A 255 5.18 -5.25 9.96
CA LEU A 255 5.07 -6.70 9.76
C LEU A 255 4.00 -7.05 8.72
N GLY A 256 2.83 -6.41 8.83
CA GLY A 256 1.67 -6.68 7.97
C GLY A 256 0.41 -6.00 8.48
N VAL A 257 -0.65 -6.05 7.69
CA VAL A 257 -2.01 -5.67 8.11
C VAL A 257 -2.79 -6.95 8.44
N VAL A 258 -3.40 -7.01 9.63
CA VAL A 258 -4.21 -8.13 10.10
C VAL A 258 -5.38 -7.58 10.92
N ASN A 259 -6.61 -8.04 10.69
CA ASN A 259 -7.81 -7.63 11.45
C ASN A 259 -7.95 -6.10 11.61
N ASP A 260 -7.97 -5.39 10.48
CA ASP A 260 -8.02 -3.92 10.40
C ASP A 260 -6.96 -3.20 11.26
N SER A 261 -5.78 -3.81 11.45
CA SER A 261 -4.69 -3.25 12.28
C SER A 261 -3.34 -3.47 11.61
N LEU A 262 -2.51 -2.41 11.54
CA LEU A 262 -1.12 -2.53 11.16
C LEU A 262 -0.31 -3.08 12.35
N LEU A 263 0.36 -4.20 12.15
CA LEU A 263 1.28 -4.79 13.13
C LEU A 263 2.70 -4.28 12.89
N TYR A 264 3.37 -3.79 13.94
CA TYR A 264 4.71 -3.21 13.82
C TYR A 264 5.56 -3.40 15.09
N PHE A 265 6.88 -3.28 14.97
CA PHE A 265 7.77 -3.06 16.12
C PHE A 265 8.28 -1.61 16.15
N PRO A 266 8.26 -0.92 17.29
CA PRO A 266 8.94 0.38 17.42
C PRO A 266 10.46 0.20 17.35
N LEU A 267 11.15 1.12 16.65
CA LEU A 267 12.60 1.08 16.48
C LEU A 267 13.32 2.11 17.38
N GLU A 268 14.50 1.71 17.86
CA GLU A 268 15.49 2.61 18.47
C GLU A 268 16.02 3.61 17.41
N LYS A 269 16.41 4.82 17.83
CA LYS A 269 16.92 5.86 16.91
C LYS A 269 18.13 5.32 16.12
N GLY A 270 18.12 5.47 14.80
CA GLY A 270 19.16 4.98 13.89
C GLY A 270 19.12 3.47 13.57
N VAL A 271 18.28 2.67 14.22
CA VAL A 271 18.16 1.23 13.96
C VAL A 271 17.14 0.98 12.84
N ARG A 272 17.50 0.18 11.83
CA ARG A 272 16.64 -0.13 10.67
C ARG A 272 15.78 -1.40 10.82
N ALA A 273 16.14 -2.32 11.74
CA ALA A 273 15.46 -3.59 11.95
C ALA A 273 15.56 -4.05 13.42
N PRO A 274 14.54 -4.75 13.96
CA PRO A 274 14.53 -5.19 15.36
C PRO A 274 15.61 -6.25 15.64
N LYS A 275 16.35 -6.08 16.75
CA LYS A 275 17.39 -7.02 17.19
C LYS A 275 16.74 -8.27 17.81
N LEU A 276 16.52 -9.32 17.02
CA LEU A 276 15.98 -10.61 17.47
C LEU A 276 16.97 -11.33 18.43
N ARG A 277 16.79 -11.15 19.75
CA ARG A 277 17.64 -11.79 20.78
C ARG A 277 17.24 -13.25 21.00
N GLY A 278 17.61 -14.12 20.04
CA GLY A 278 17.40 -15.56 20.13
C GLY A 278 15.91 -15.93 20.23
N ASN A 279 15.53 -16.60 21.31
CA ASN A 279 14.14 -17.03 21.54
C ASN A 279 13.20 -15.87 21.96
N HIS A 280 13.73 -14.71 22.37
CA HIS A 280 12.91 -13.56 22.78
C HIS A 280 12.50 -12.74 21.55
N ARG A 281 11.35 -13.09 20.96
CA ARG A 281 10.67 -12.24 19.99
C ARG A 281 10.00 -11.07 20.72
N PRO A 282 10.15 -9.82 20.26
CA PRO A 282 9.35 -8.70 20.77
C PRO A 282 7.86 -8.94 20.47
N VAL A 283 6.99 -8.30 21.26
CA VAL A 283 5.54 -8.29 21.02
C VAL A 283 5.21 -7.14 20.06
N PRO A 284 4.45 -7.36 18.97
CA PRO A 284 4.08 -6.29 18.06
C PRO A 284 3.19 -5.25 18.74
N GLY A 285 3.43 -3.98 18.44
CA GLY A 285 2.43 -2.92 18.60
C GLY A 285 1.39 -2.99 17.49
N THR A 286 0.23 -2.41 17.75
CA THR A 286 -0.89 -2.31 16.80
C THR A 286 -1.20 -0.85 16.51
N PHE A 287 -1.47 -0.51 15.25
CA PHE A 287 -2.07 0.76 14.85
C PHE A 287 -3.42 0.47 14.18
N PRO A 288 -4.55 0.94 14.72
CA PRO A 288 -5.88 0.57 14.21
C PRO A 288 -6.18 1.29 12.89
N LEU A 289 -6.42 0.51 11.84
CA LEU A 289 -6.82 0.95 10.50
C LEU A 289 -8.35 0.95 10.33
N ARG A 290 -9.13 1.17 11.41
CA ARG A 290 -10.58 1.43 11.31
C ARG A 290 -10.93 2.92 11.18
N THR A 291 -10.04 3.82 11.59
CA THR A 291 -10.25 5.28 11.49
C THR A 291 -9.02 5.95 10.89
N ALA A 292 -9.17 6.54 9.70
CA ALA A 292 -8.12 7.39 9.14
C ALA A 292 -7.99 8.69 9.96
N SER A 293 -6.78 8.92 10.44
CA SER A 293 -6.37 9.99 11.36
C SER A 293 -5.13 10.74 10.84
N PHE A 294 -5.03 10.91 9.52
CA PHE A 294 -4.01 11.78 8.91
C PHE A 294 -4.11 13.20 9.51
N PRO A 295 -2.99 13.82 9.94
CA PRO A 295 -3.02 14.82 11.00
C PRO A 295 -3.74 16.11 10.60
N LYS A 296 -4.89 16.35 11.24
CA LYS A 296 -5.55 17.65 11.22
C LYS A 296 -4.69 18.69 11.95
N THR A 297 -4.62 19.90 11.39
CA THR A 297 -3.92 21.05 11.98
C THR A 297 -4.73 21.76 13.07
N SER A 298 -6.02 21.48 13.18
CA SER A 298 -6.95 22.08 14.15
C SER A 298 -7.22 21.15 15.34
N LYS A 299 -7.30 21.72 16.54
CA LYS A 299 -7.65 21.03 17.79
C LYS A 299 -9.16 20.96 18.08
N LYS A 300 -10.04 21.37 17.15
CA LYS A 300 -11.50 21.37 17.36
C LYS A 300 -12.16 20.08 16.85
N ASN A 301 -13.05 19.53 17.70
CA ASN A 301 -13.85 18.31 17.52
C ASN A 301 -14.25 18.00 16.07
N GLU A 302 -13.72 16.92 15.50
CA GLU A 302 -14.23 16.40 14.23
C GLU A 302 -13.76 14.95 13.93
N ASP A 303 -13.76 14.07 14.93
CA ASP A 303 -13.18 12.71 14.86
C ASP A 303 -13.94 11.74 13.92
N ILE A 304 -15.11 12.14 13.42
CA ILE A 304 -15.99 11.34 12.57
C ILE A 304 -15.73 11.59 11.07
N SER A 305 -15.20 12.76 10.66
CA SER A 305 -15.24 13.18 9.25
C SER A 305 -14.41 12.32 8.30
N ASN A 306 -13.31 11.70 8.76
CA ASN A 306 -12.40 10.96 7.89
C ASN A 306 -12.65 9.44 7.92
N GLY A 307 -13.39 8.95 8.93
CA GLY A 307 -13.72 7.54 9.07
C GLY A 307 -14.55 7.01 7.91
N HIS A 308 -15.58 7.75 7.48
CA HIS A 308 -16.45 7.31 6.38
C HIS A 308 -15.75 7.29 5.02
N MET A 309 -14.84 8.25 4.74
CA MET A 309 -14.06 8.26 3.50
C MET A 309 -13.15 7.02 3.41
N TRP A 310 -12.47 6.68 4.50
CA TRP A 310 -11.64 5.47 4.57
C TRP A 310 -12.48 4.19 4.53
N GLN A 311 -13.63 4.17 5.19
CA GLN A 311 -14.58 3.06 5.12
C GLN A 311 -15.04 2.78 3.68
N ASN A 312 -15.26 3.83 2.88
CA ASN A 312 -15.58 3.68 1.46
C ASN A 312 -14.43 3.03 0.65
N VAL A 313 -13.17 3.31 0.98
CA VAL A 313 -12.01 2.60 0.39
C VAL A 313 -12.01 1.12 0.78
N ARG A 314 -12.25 0.82 2.08
CA ARG A 314 -12.35 -0.58 2.59
C ARG A 314 -13.50 -1.36 1.97
N LEU A 315 -14.61 -0.69 1.64
CA LEU A 315 -15.76 -1.29 0.97
C LEU A 315 -15.44 -1.61 -0.50
N CYS A 316 -14.98 -0.64 -1.29
CA CYS A 316 -14.72 -0.88 -2.72
C CYS A 316 -13.61 -1.91 -2.97
N GLY A 317 -12.71 -2.15 -2.00
CA GLY A 317 -11.81 -3.30 -1.99
C GLY A 317 -12.53 -4.64 -1.90
N LEU A 318 -13.51 -4.79 -0.99
CA LEU A 318 -14.35 -5.99 -0.92
C LEU A 318 -15.24 -6.16 -2.15
N GLU A 319 -15.83 -5.08 -2.66
CA GLU A 319 -16.70 -5.12 -3.85
C GLU A 319 -15.90 -5.56 -5.09
N ALA A 320 -14.64 -5.13 -5.23
CA ALA A 320 -13.75 -5.66 -6.27
C ALA A 320 -13.52 -7.17 -6.13
N ILE A 321 -13.35 -7.69 -4.90
CA ILE A 321 -13.22 -9.13 -4.66
C ILE A 321 -14.53 -9.88 -4.95
N ALA A 322 -15.68 -9.37 -4.51
CA ALA A 322 -16.98 -10.00 -4.76
C ALA A 322 -17.31 -10.11 -6.26
N ASN A 323 -16.92 -9.09 -7.05
CA ASN A 323 -17.05 -9.11 -8.51
C ASN A 323 -16.07 -10.08 -9.20
N GLU A 324 -14.95 -10.44 -8.57
CA GLU A 324 -14.01 -11.47 -9.07
C GLU A 324 -14.36 -12.89 -8.60
N VAL A 325 -14.89 -13.01 -7.38
CA VAL A 325 -15.16 -14.26 -6.67
C VAL A 325 -16.61 -14.24 -6.23
N ASN A 326 -17.46 -14.90 -7.02
CA ASN A 326 -18.91 -15.03 -6.78
C ASN A 326 -19.21 -15.98 -5.61
N ASP A 327 -18.75 -15.61 -4.42
CA ASP A 327 -18.89 -16.32 -3.15
C ASP A 327 -19.83 -15.54 -2.22
N HIS A 328 -20.91 -16.19 -1.81
CA HIS A 328 -21.91 -15.62 -0.91
C HIS A 328 -21.31 -15.09 0.41
N ASN A 329 -20.24 -15.71 0.93
CA ASN A 329 -19.57 -15.25 2.15
C ASN A 329 -18.92 -13.86 1.98
N VAL A 330 -18.46 -13.52 0.77
CA VAL A 330 -17.89 -12.21 0.46
C VAL A 330 -19.01 -11.19 0.23
N MET A 331 -20.10 -11.61 -0.43
CA MET A 331 -21.27 -10.74 -0.64
C MET A 331 -21.94 -10.34 0.69
N ASP A 332 -22.07 -11.26 1.65
CA ASP A 332 -22.60 -10.96 2.98
C ASP A 332 -21.68 -9.97 3.74
N GLN A 333 -20.36 -10.04 3.56
CA GLN A 333 -19.40 -9.09 4.12
C GLN A 333 -19.50 -7.69 3.47
N VAL A 334 -19.73 -7.63 2.16
CA VAL A 334 -20.00 -6.37 1.44
C VAL A 334 -21.24 -5.68 2.01
N VAL A 335 -22.36 -6.41 2.12
CA VAL A 335 -23.62 -5.87 2.68
C VAL A 335 -23.46 -5.47 4.16
N HIS A 336 -22.65 -6.19 4.94
CA HIS A 336 -22.35 -5.82 6.33
C HIS A 336 -21.56 -4.51 6.44
N GLU A 337 -20.50 -4.33 5.64
CA GLU A 337 -19.65 -3.13 5.67
C GLU A 337 -20.37 -1.90 5.05
N GLN A 338 -21.26 -2.12 4.08
CA GLN A 338 -22.25 -1.13 3.61
C GLN A 338 -23.17 -0.68 4.76
N ALA A 339 -23.70 -1.61 5.56
CA ALA A 339 -24.55 -1.28 6.71
C ALA A 339 -23.79 -0.55 7.84
N GLU A 340 -22.52 -0.89 8.10
CA GLU A 340 -21.66 -0.14 9.03
C GLU A 340 -21.45 1.32 8.53
N MET A 341 -21.22 1.51 7.23
CA MET A 341 -21.01 2.83 6.65
C MET A 341 -22.28 3.68 6.60
N ASP A 342 -23.41 3.11 6.17
CA ASP A 342 -24.72 3.78 6.15
C ASP A 342 -25.13 4.25 7.54
N LYS A 343 -24.84 3.46 8.59
CA LYS A 343 -25.06 3.83 9.99
C LYS A 343 -24.23 5.05 10.40
N ALA A 344 -23.00 5.20 9.90
CA ALA A 344 -22.18 6.38 10.12
C ALA A 344 -22.69 7.61 9.33
N LEU A 345 -23.12 7.42 8.08
CA LEU A 345 -23.75 8.45 7.26
C LEU A 345 -25.04 8.98 7.93
N ILE A 346 -25.95 8.09 8.35
CA ILE A 346 -27.18 8.45 9.07
C ILE A 346 -26.89 9.22 10.38
N LEU A 347 -25.81 8.90 11.09
CA LEU A 347 -25.41 9.65 12.29
C LEU A 347 -24.97 11.07 11.94
N MET A 348 -24.20 11.26 10.86
CA MET A 348 -23.84 12.60 10.36
C MET A 348 -25.06 13.37 9.85
N MET A 349 -26.00 12.69 9.18
CA MET A 349 -27.29 13.27 8.75
C MET A 349 -28.11 13.76 9.93
N LYS A 350 -28.18 13.00 11.04
CA LYS A 350 -28.86 13.43 12.26
C LYS A 350 -28.24 14.70 12.84
N THR A 351 -26.91 14.82 12.84
CA THR A 351 -26.22 16.04 13.28
C THR A 351 -26.54 17.21 12.35
N ALA A 352 -26.47 17.03 11.03
CA ALA A 352 -26.81 18.08 10.05
C ALA A 352 -28.30 18.51 10.11
N CYS A 353 -29.24 17.59 10.36
CA CYS A 353 -30.64 17.93 10.67
C CYS A 353 -30.78 18.73 11.96
N THR A 354 -29.94 18.48 12.97
CA THR A 354 -29.96 19.21 14.25
C THR A 354 -29.38 20.63 14.11
N ASN A 355 -28.51 20.84 13.12
CA ASN A 355 -27.93 22.14 12.80
C ASN A 355 -28.73 22.96 11.77
N ASP A 356 -29.86 22.43 11.27
CA ASP A 356 -30.64 22.97 10.14
C ASP A 356 -29.84 23.14 8.82
N GLU A 357 -29.10 22.09 8.44
CA GLU A 357 -28.25 22.06 7.24
C GLU A 357 -28.79 21.11 6.14
N PRO A 358 -30.01 21.34 5.58
CA PRO A 358 -30.72 20.37 4.74
C PRO A 358 -29.97 19.97 3.47
N ALA A 359 -29.17 20.87 2.87
CA ALA A 359 -28.33 20.54 1.72
C ALA A 359 -27.30 19.43 2.05
N ARG A 360 -26.63 19.53 3.20
CA ARG A 360 -25.67 18.51 3.65
C ARG A 360 -26.34 17.18 3.94
N VAL A 361 -27.59 17.18 4.41
CA VAL A 361 -28.37 15.95 4.60
C VAL A 361 -28.70 15.30 3.26
N LEU A 362 -29.05 16.08 2.23
CA LEU A 362 -29.31 15.54 0.88
C LEU A 362 -28.04 14.96 0.25
N ASP A 363 -26.88 15.61 0.41
CA ASP A 363 -25.62 15.09 -0.11
C ASP A 363 -25.17 13.81 0.61
N LEU A 364 -25.31 13.75 1.94
CA LEU A 364 -25.07 12.52 2.71
C LEU A 364 -26.03 11.39 2.31
N ALA A 365 -27.28 11.70 1.95
CA ALA A 365 -28.25 10.70 1.49
C ALA A 365 -27.85 10.06 0.16
N LYS A 366 -27.26 10.82 -0.78
CA LYS A 366 -26.76 10.27 -2.07
C LYS A 366 -25.73 9.16 -1.84
N CYS A 367 -24.95 9.26 -0.76
CA CYS A 367 -23.89 8.32 -0.38
C CYS A 367 -24.38 7.07 0.38
N LEU A 368 -25.67 6.95 0.73
CA LEU A 368 -26.21 5.75 1.37
C LEU A 368 -26.28 4.57 0.37
N HIS A 369 -26.15 3.34 0.83
CA HIS A 369 -26.09 2.15 -0.03
C HIS A 369 -27.41 1.38 0.00
N LEU A 370 -27.96 1.12 1.18
CA LEU A 370 -29.10 0.23 1.35
C LEU A 370 -30.44 0.99 1.29
N GLU A 371 -31.46 0.37 0.71
CA GLU A 371 -32.83 0.88 0.62
C GLU A 371 -33.38 1.25 2.02
N LYS A 372 -33.18 0.34 3.00
CA LYS A 372 -33.58 0.53 4.41
C LYS A 372 -32.95 1.77 5.04
N SER A 373 -31.73 2.13 4.65
CA SER A 373 -31.03 3.33 5.11
C SER A 373 -31.68 4.61 4.56
N HIS A 374 -32.10 4.60 3.30
CA HIS A 374 -32.83 5.72 2.70
C HIS A 374 -34.23 5.89 3.32
N GLN A 375 -34.91 4.79 3.65
CA GLN A 375 -36.18 4.84 4.40
C GLN A 375 -35.99 5.43 5.82
N ILE A 376 -34.84 5.21 6.46
CA ILE A 376 -34.47 5.86 7.73
C ILE A 376 -34.20 7.36 7.51
N ALA A 377 -33.49 7.73 6.44
CA ALA A 377 -33.25 9.13 6.09
C ALA A 377 -34.55 9.92 5.81
N GLN A 378 -35.53 9.34 5.11
CA GLN A 378 -36.85 9.94 4.91
C GLN A 378 -37.59 10.15 6.24
N LYS A 379 -37.58 9.14 7.13
CA LYS A 379 -38.17 9.25 8.49
C LYS A 379 -37.48 10.33 9.33
N LEU A 380 -36.17 10.50 9.18
CA LEU A 380 -35.39 11.55 9.83
C LEU A 380 -35.81 12.95 9.33
N ALA A 381 -35.94 13.15 8.01
CA ALA A 381 -36.40 14.43 7.46
C ALA A 381 -37.84 14.78 7.89
N ILE A 382 -38.73 13.79 8.01
CA ILE A 382 -40.08 13.95 8.56
C ILE A 382 -40.02 14.37 10.04
N HIS A 383 -39.19 13.71 10.86
CA HIS A 383 -39.03 14.04 12.28
C HIS A 383 -38.59 15.50 12.51
N PHE A 384 -37.67 15.99 11.69
CA PHE A 384 -37.22 17.39 11.72
C PHE A 384 -38.11 18.36 10.91
N SER A 385 -39.25 17.90 10.39
CA SER A 385 -40.23 18.69 9.61
C SER A 385 -39.69 19.36 8.33
N LEU A 386 -38.57 18.87 7.78
CA LEU A 386 -37.86 19.45 6.64
C LEU A 386 -38.55 19.08 5.30
N ARG A 387 -39.74 19.66 5.03
CA ARG A 387 -40.61 19.30 3.89
C ARG A 387 -39.91 19.32 2.52
N GLN A 388 -39.09 20.34 2.24
CA GLN A 388 -38.38 20.44 0.96
C GLN A 388 -37.34 19.31 0.79
N LEU A 389 -36.64 18.98 1.88
CA LEU A 389 -35.71 17.84 1.92
C LEU A 389 -36.45 16.51 1.76
N GLN A 390 -37.62 16.34 2.39
CA GLN A 390 -38.45 15.14 2.24
C GLN A 390 -38.79 14.86 0.76
N SER A 391 -39.17 15.90 0.00
CA SER A 391 -39.44 15.76 -1.44
C SER A 391 -38.20 15.31 -2.22
N GLN A 392 -37.03 15.91 -1.95
CA GLN A 392 -35.76 15.52 -2.59
C GLN A 392 -35.32 14.09 -2.23
N LEU A 393 -35.54 13.66 -0.97
CA LEU A 393 -35.24 12.29 -0.52
C LEU A 393 -36.23 11.25 -1.04
N TYR A 394 -37.43 11.65 -1.46
CA TYR A 394 -38.37 10.77 -2.15
C TYR A 394 -37.97 10.60 -3.63
N GLU A 395 -37.62 11.68 -4.32
CA GLU A 395 -37.13 11.64 -5.71
C GLU A 395 -35.84 10.80 -5.82
N LEU A 396 -34.87 11.03 -4.92
CA LEU A 396 -33.63 10.26 -4.83
C LEU A 396 -33.89 8.75 -4.61
N TYR A 397 -34.90 8.40 -3.82
CA TYR A 397 -35.28 7.01 -3.58
C TYR A 397 -35.85 6.35 -4.85
N ARG A 398 -36.74 7.04 -5.57
CA ARG A 398 -37.34 6.50 -6.80
C ARG A 398 -36.28 6.22 -7.86
N VAL A 399 -35.39 7.18 -8.11
CA VAL A 399 -34.30 7.04 -9.10
C VAL A 399 -33.29 5.97 -8.69
N LYS A 400 -32.97 5.82 -7.40
CA LYS A 400 -31.90 4.92 -6.94
C LYS A 400 -32.33 3.46 -6.71
N PHE A 401 -33.60 3.20 -6.44
CA PHE A 401 -34.10 1.85 -6.13
C PHE A 401 -35.29 1.41 -6.99
N GLU A 402 -36.27 2.28 -7.21
CA GLU A 402 -37.53 1.89 -7.87
C GLU A 402 -37.40 1.81 -9.39
N GLU A 403 -36.67 2.74 -10.01
CA GLU A 403 -36.41 2.76 -11.46
C GLU A 403 -35.53 1.57 -11.92
N PRO A 404 -34.42 1.21 -11.24
CA PRO A 404 -33.66 -0.01 -11.56
C PRO A 404 -34.48 -1.31 -11.44
N GLN A 405 -35.25 -1.48 -10.36
CA GLN A 405 -36.08 -2.67 -10.15
C GLN A 405 -37.13 -2.86 -11.26
N ARG A 406 -37.71 -1.76 -11.76
CA ARG A 406 -38.64 -1.80 -12.91
C ARG A 406 -37.93 -2.22 -14.19
N LEU A 407 -36.77 -1.64 -14.49
CA LEU A 407 -35.99 -1.98 -15.70
C LEU A 407 -35.53 -3.45 -15.72
N GLU A 408 -35.07 -3.98 -14.57
CA GLU A 408 -34.75 -5.40 -14.41
C GLU A 408 -35.99 -6.27 -14.67
N GLN A 409 -37.12 -5.95 -14.04
CA GLN A 409 -38.36 -6.71 -14.16
C GLN A 409 -38.94 -6.68 -15.59
N GLU A 410 -38.87 -5.53 -16.29
CA GLU A 410 -39.24 -5.42 -17.71
C GLU A 410 -38.32 -6.25 -18.60
N SER A 411 -37.01 -6.26 -18.35
CA SER A 411 -36.05 -7.07 -19.12
C SER A 411 -36.34 -8.58 -19.00
N MET A 412 -36.77 -9.05 -17.83
CA MET A 412 -37.15 -10.45 -17.59
C MET A 412 -38.45 -10.84 -18.33
N MET A 413 -39.40 -9.91 -18.47
CA MET A 413 -40.62 -10.12 -19.26
C MET A 413 -40.34 -10.12 -20.78
N GLN A 414 -39.40 -9.31 -21.25
CA GLN A 414 -39.00 -9.32 -22.67
C GLN A 414 -38.14 -10.54 -23.03
N GLY A 415 -37.26 -11.00 -22.14
CA GLY A 415 -36.43 -12.18 -22.34
C GLY A 415 -37.20 -13.51 -22.42
N SER A 416 -38.46 -13.55 -21.97
CA SER A 416 -39.31 -14.74 -21.97
C SER A 416 -40.33 -14.78 -23.13
N SER A 417 -40.37 -13.76 -24.00
CA SER A 417 -41.46 -13.55 -24.97
C SER A 417 -41.04 -13.51 -26.46
N GLN A 418 -39.81 -13.90 -26.81
CA GLN A 418 -39.41 -14.08 -28.22
C GLN A 418 -39.58 -15.54 -28.71
N PRO A 419 -40.55 -15.84 -29.59
CA PRO A 419 -40.54 -17.09 -30.36
C PRO A 419 -39.44 -17.04 -31.44
N HIS A 420 -38.65 -18.11 -31.59
CA HIS A 420 -37.59 -18.20 -32.59
C HIS A 420 -38.11 -17.96 -34.01
N ARG A 421 -37.74 -16.81 -34.60
CA ARG A 421 -37.92 -16.53 -36.03
C ARG A 421 -36.62 -16.83 -36.77
N PRO A 422 -36.56 -17.80 -37.70
CA PRO A 422 -35.32 -18.15 -38.37
C PRO A 422 -34.81 -16.98 -39.22
N LEU A 423 -33.54 -16.63 -39.03
CA LEU A 423 -32.92 -15.49 -39.70
C LEU A 423 -32.74 -15.80 -41.20
N ARG A 424 -33.37 -14.99 -42.07
CA ARG A 424 -33.22 -15.12 -43.53
C ARG A 424 -31.98 -14.34 -43.95
N SER A 425 -31.01 -15.02 -44.53
CA SER A 425 -29.78 -14.42 -45.05
C SER A 425 -30.08 -13.43 -46.18
N TYR A 426 -29.58 -12.20 -46.04
CA TYR A 426 -29.30 -11.30 -47.16
C TYR A 426 -27.87 -10.80 -47.02
N ASN A 427 -27.05 -11.02 -48.05
CA ASN A 427 -25.72 -10.45 -48.14
C ASN A 427 -25.86 -9.03 -48.69
N GLN A 428 -25.23 -8.05 -48.02
CA GLN A 428 -24.74 -6.84 -48.66
C GLN A 428 -23.30 -6.63 -48.19
N GLU A 429 -22.42 -6.39 -49.15
CA GLU A 429 -21.02 -6.06 -48.95
C GLU A 429 -20.92 -4.53 -48.91
N GLU A 430 -20.30 -3.97 -47.87
CA GLU A 430 -19.85 -2.58 -47.86
C GLU A 430 -18.38 -2.54 -47.42
N GLU A 431 -17.60 -1.68 -48.06
CA GLU A 431 -16.14 -1.73 -48.09
C GLU A 431 -15.50 -0.97 -46.92
N ILE A 432 -14.28 -1.38 -46.53
CA ILE A 432 -13.47 -0.72 -45.50
C ILE A 432 -12.47 0.22 -46.19
N PRO A 433 -12.50 1.54 -45.95
CA PRO A 433 -11.47 2.45 -46.47
C PRO A 433 -10.13 2.26 -45.72
N GLU A 434 -9.06 1.91 -46.44
CA GLU A 434 -7.72 1.78 -45.87
C GLU A 434 -7.12 3.13 -45.44
N GLN A 435 -6.34 3.12 -44.36
CA GLN A 435 -5.47 4.23 -43.99
C GLN A 435 -4.22 4.22 -44.88
N ARG A 436 -3.74 5.40 -45.30
CA ARG A 436 -2.44 5.54 -45.99
C ARG A 436 -1.46 6.40 -45.21
N GLU A 437 -0.21 5.92 -45.22
CA GLU A 437 0.94 6.50 -44.56
C GLU A 437 1.39 7.82 -45.21
N VAL A 438 2.09 8.66 -44.45
CA VAL A 438 2.75 9.87 -44.96
C VAL A 438 4.18 9.95 -44.39
N GLU A 439 5.17 9.79 -45.26
CA GLU A 439 6.59 10.04 -44.99
C GLU A 439 7.18 10.95 -46.11
N PRO A 440 8.30 11.66 -45.88
CA PRO A 440 8.52 12.97 -46.49
C PRO A 440 9.69 13.05 -47.50
N LEU A 441 9.96 14.25 -48.06
CA LEU A 441 11.27 14.94 -48.00
C LEU A 441 11.48 16.09 -49.03
N ARG A 442 12.13 17.17 -48.57
CA ARG A 442 12.94 18.17 -49.35
C ARG A 442 12.11 19.09 -50.29
N ARG A 443 12.57 20.27 -50.73
CA ARG A 443 13.93 20.81 -51.01
C ARG A 443 14.01 22.33 -50.69
N ALA A 444 15.20 22.94 -50.63
CA ALA A 444 15.43 24.27 -50.05
C ALA A 444 16.10 25.34 -50.95
N ARG A 445 15.87 26.64 -50.64
CA ARG A 445 16.71 27.87 -50.79
C ARG A 445 15.81 29.08 -50.40
N SER A 446 16.13 30.01 -49.48
CA SER A 446 17.33 30.83 -49.19
C SER A 446 17.40 32.15 -50.00
N ILE A 447 17.34 33.30 -49.29
CA ILE A 447 17.97 34.62 -49.55
C ILE A 447 17.77 35.54 -48.31
N LEU A 448 18.57 36.60 -48.16
CA LEU A 448 18.76 37.42 -46.93
C LEU A 448 17.87 38.67 -46.86
N SER A 449 17.64 39.22 -45.65
CA SER A 449 18.14 40.57 -45.22
C SER A 449 17.57 41.02 -43.84
N ARG A 450 17.97 42.23 -43.36
CA ARG A 450 17.75 42.77 -41.98
C ARG A 450 16.85 44.05 -42.01
N PRO A 451 16.68 44.89 -40.96
CA PRO A 451 15.40 45.55 -40.64
C PRO A 451 15.35 47.05 -41.01
N PRO A 452 14.27 47.76 -40.62
CA PRO A 452 14.46 49.02 -39.88
C PRO A 452 13.49 49.20 -38.68
N SER A 453 13.33 50.43 -38.19
CA SER A 453 12.88 50.79 -36.82
C SER A 453 11.83 51.92 -36.76
N THR A 454 11.04 51.96 -35.66
CA THR A 454 10.50 53.11 -34.84
C THR A 454 10.56 54.57 -35.33
N PRO A 455 9.77 55.54 -34.77
CA PRO A 455 8.49 55.54 -33.98
C PRO A 455 7.52 56.69 -34.44
N PRO A 456 6.99 57.64 -33.60
CA PRO A 456 6.02 57.59 -32.47
C PRO A 456 4.72 58.43 -32.72
N ARG A 457 3.79 58.47 -31.72
CA ARG A 457 3.15 59.66 -31.08
C ARG A 457 2.14 59.22 -29.98
N GLU A 458 2.25 59.70 -28.73
CA GLU A 458 1.68 60.93 -28.10
C GLU A 458 0.14 60.79 -27.87
N ASP A 459 -0.47 61.16 -26.72
CA ASP A 459 -0.22 62.29 -25.79
C ASP A 459 0.01 61.95 -24.27
N HIS A 460 0.29 62.99 -23.49
CA HIS A 460 0.57 63.07 -22.03
C HIS A 460 -0.73 63.31 -21.17
N HIS A 461 -0.78 63.41 -19.83
CA HIS A 461 -0.10 64.30 -18.84
C HIS A 461 -0.23 63.70 -17.41
N GLU A 462 0.83 63.57 -16.59
CA GLU A 462 1.38 64.52 -15.56
C GLU A 462 0.54 64.63 -14.26
N GLU A 463 1.08 64.90 -13.05
CA GLU A 463 2.39 64.58 -12.39
C GLU A 463 2.09 64.51 -10.85
N ASP A 464 2.86 64.80 -9.78
CA ASP A 464 4.17 65.41 -9.41
C ASP A 464 4.46 64.91 -7.93
N ASN A 465 5.59 64.96 -7.22
CA ASN A 465 6.98 65.46 -7.31
C ASN A 465 7.90 64.50 -6.48
N ALA A 466 9.17 64.83 -6.20
CA ALA A 466 10.02 64.06 -5.26
C ALA A 466 11.11 64.85 -4.50
N SER A 467 11.49 64.32 -3.32
CA SER A 467 12.84 64.36 -2.69
C SER A 467 13.31 65.57 -1.83
N VAL A 468 14.44 65.34 -1.12
CA VAL A 468 15.26 66.23 -0.24
C VAL A 468 14.64 66.63 1.13
N GLY A 469 15.33 66.54 2.28
CA GLY A 469 16.65 65.94 2.57
C GLY A 469 17.14 66.10 4.04
N GLU A 470 17.90 65.10 4.50
CA GLU A 470 18.97 65.07 5.55
C GLU A 470 18.79 65.49 7.04
N THR A 471 19.52 64.73 7.90
CA THR A 471 20.16 65.06 9.20
C THR A 471 19.38 65.27 10.54
N GLN A 472 19.41 64.20 11.37
CA GLN A 472 20.25 64.08 12.60
C GLN A 472 19.76 64.47 14.04
N GLU A 473 20.05 63.54 14.98
CA GLU A 473 20.26 63.63 16.46
C GLU A 473 19.14 63.62 17.55
N ASP A 474 18.98 62.42 18.15
CA ASP A 474 19.23 62.03 19.56
C ASP A 474 18.23 62.16 20.75
N ARG A 475 18.10 61.02 21.46
CA ARG A 475 17.81 60.73 22.89
C ARG A 475 16.79 61.52 23.75
N THR A 476 15.70 60.80 24.06
CA THR A 476 15.15 60.46 25.42
C THR A 476 15.58 61.27 26.66
N PRO A 477 14.63 61.55 27.56
CA PRO A 477 14.68 60.98 28.93
C PRO A 477 13.35 60.34 29.39
N SER A 478 13.27 59.86 30.65
CA SER A 478 12.24 58.90 31.10
C SER A 478 11.64 59.13 32.51
N SER A 479 10.40 58.63 32.71
CA SER A 479 9.70 58.42 33.99
C SER A 479 9.22 59.71 34.73
N PRO A 480 8.25 59.64 35.69
CA PRO A 480 8.40 58.89 36.96
C PRO A 480 7.14 58.16 37.51
N LYS A 481 7.39 57.19 38.43
CA LYS A 481 6.74 56.89 39.74
C LYS A 481 5.20 57.02 39.94
N SER A 482 4.52 56.30 40.86
CA SER A 482 4.78 55.06 41.63
C SER A 482 3.59 54.76 42.57
N ALA A 483 3.24 53.49 42.81
CA ALA A 483 2.44 53.06 43.98
C ALA A 483 2.67 51.56 44.27
N ALA A 484 2.50 51.12 45.52
CA ALA A 484 2.72 49.72 45.93
C ALA A 484 1.88 49.32 47.14
N THR A 485 1.53 48.03 47.23
CA THR A 485 1.08 47.42 48.49
C THR A 485 1.54 45.96 48.58
N THR A 486 2.15 45.59 49.70
CA THR A 486 2.60 44.23 50.00
C THR A 486 1.65 43.52 50.95
N LYS A 487 1.60 42.19 50.89
CA LYS A 487 1.44 41.33 52.07
C LYS A 487 2.02 39.95 51.82
N SER A 488 2.60 39.37 52.87
CA SER A 488 3.32 38.10 52.84
C SER A 488 2.76 37.14 53.89
N SER A 489 2.77 35.85 53.56
CA SER A 489 2.81 34.77 54.55
C SER A 489 3.46 33.55 53.91
N ALA A 490 4.20 32.79 54.70
CA ALA A 490 4.85 31.55 54.28
C ALA A 490 4.55 30.46 55.30
N ALA A 491 4.10 29.29 54.83
CA ALA A 491 3.86 28.13 55.68
C ALA A 491 4.15 26.83 54.94
N ARG A 492 5.30 26.23 55.30
CA ARG A 492 5.55 24.79 55.55
C ARG A 492 4.90 23.74 54.63
N ALA A 493 5.77 22.89 54.07
CA ALA A 493 5.41 21.71 53.29
C ALA A 493 4.66 20.63 54.08
N GLU A 494 3.89 19.81 53.35
CA GLU A 494 3.57 18.44 53.73
C GLU A 494 3.48 17.53 52.48
N ARG A 495 3.55 16.19 52.67
CA ARG A 495 3.59 15.21 51.56
C ARG A 495 2.31 14.36 51.53
N SER A 496 1.65 14.30 50.39
CA SER A 496 0.62 13.32 50.05
C SER A 496 0.92 12.76 48.64
N VAL A 497 1.50 11.57 48.50
CA VAL A 497 0.90 10.23 48.69
C VAL A 497 -0.25 9.97 47.71
N ALA A 498 0.01 9.12 46.73
CA ALA A 498 -0.94 8.72 45.69
C ALA A 498 -1.98 7.71 46.23
N PRO A 499 -3.21 7.69 45.69
CA PRO A 499 -4.23 6.71 46.09
C PRO A 499 -3.85 5.28 45.67
N ALA A 500 -3.91 4.34 46.62
CA ALA A 500 -3.59 2.94 46.40
C ALA A 500 -4.74 2.17 45.73
N ASN A 501 -4.39 1.19 44.89
CA ASN A 501 -5.34 0.43 44.06
C ASN A 501 -5.79 -0.86 44.79
N PRO A 502 -7.09 -1.07 45.11
CA PRO A 502 -7.51 -1.98 46.18
C PRO A 502 -7.62 -3.49 45.83
N PHE A 503 -7.06 -3.95 44.70
CA PHE A 503 -7.29 -5.31 44.17
C PHE A 503 -6.02 -6.14 43.87
N LEU A 504 -5.03 -6.16 44.78
CA LEU A 504 -4.02 -7.23 44.80
C LEU A 504 -4.39 -8.32 45.82
N LYS A 505 -4.53 -9.57 45.35
CA LYS A 505 -4.60 -10.79 46.17
C LYS A 505 -3.69 -11.88 45.62
N LYS A 506 -2.68 -12.26 46.40
CA LYS A 506 -1.85 -13.48 46.40
C LYS A 506 -0.79 -13.32 47.53
N PRO A 507 -0.11 -14.38 48.02
CA PRO A 507 -0.05 -15.74 47.49
C PRO A 507 -0.65 -16.81 48.42
N GLY A 508 -0.63 -18.06 47.96
CA GLY A 508 -0.79 -19.27 48.75
C GLY A 508 0.05 -20.39 48.12
N SER A 509 0.68 -21.24 48.92
CA SER A 509 1.73 -22.16 48.47
C SER A 509 1.57 -23.57 49.01
N SER A 510 1.56 -24.57 48.13
CA SER A 510 1.93 -25.95 48.48
C SER A 510 2.32 -26.81 47.27
N SER A 511 3.34 -27.62 47.52
CA SER A 511 3.89 -28.77 46.79
C SER A 511 2.95 -29.68 46.00
N ALA A 512 3.46 -30.28 44.91
CA ALA A 512 3.79 -31.73 44.81
C ALA A 512 3.62 -32.30 43.39
N SER A 513 4.60 -33.10 42.95
CA SER A 513 4.47 -34.04 41.82
C SER A 513 3.79 -35.33 42.29
N PRO A 514 3.36 -36.22 41.36
CA PRO A 514 4.23 -37.37 41.10
C PRO A 514 4.36 -37.74 39.61
N SER A 515 5.20 -38.75 39.34
CA SER A 515 5.52 -39.27 38.01
C SER A 515 4.95 -40.68 37.78
N THR A 516 5.31 -41.29 36.64
CA THR A 516 4.97 -42.66 36.16
C THR A 516 3.59 -42.84 35.51
N SER A 517 3.35 -43.84 34.64
CA SER A 517 4.19 -44.50 33.61
C SER A 517 3.29 -45.42 32.76
N LYS A 518 3.78 -45.92 31.60
CA LYS A 518 3.09 -46.83 30.65
C LYS A 518 1.90 -46.17 29.92
N GLY A 519 1.56 -46.54 28.68
CA GLY A 519 2.26 -47.43 27.76
C GLY A 519 1.29 -48.10 26.77
N GLY A 520 1.20 -47.59 25.53
CA GLY A 520 0.29 -48.11 24.51
C GLY A 520 0.82 -47.91 23.09
N LYS A 521 0.99 -49.01 22.34
CA LYS A 521 1.49 -48.99 20.96
C LYS A 521 0.38 -48.61 19.98
N ARG A 522 0.64 -47.67 19.06
CA ARG A 522 0.11 -47.75 17.69
C ARG A 522 1.24 -47.51 16.70
N SER A 523 1.45 -48.48 15.82
CA SER A 523 2.39 -48.43 14.69
C SER A 523 1.67 -47.91 13.46
N GLY A 524 2.34 -47.11 12.62
CA GLY A 524 1.78 -46.64 11.35
C GLY A 524 2.59 -45.54 10.68
N LEU A 525 3.16 -45.85 9.51
CA LEU A 525 3.66 -44.91 8.49
C LEU A 525 4.58 -43.76 8.95
N GLN A 526 5.79 -44.11 9.42
CA GLN A 526 6.94 -43.27 9.10
C GLN A 526 7.41 -43.55 7.66
N ARG A 527 7.19 -42.61 6.73
CA ARG A 527 8.00 -42.47 5.51
C ARG A 527 8.68 -41.10 5.52
N LEU A 528 9.92 -41.08 6.01
CA LEU A 528 10.79 -39.93 5.95
C LEU A 528 11.23 -39.69 4.49
N ALA A 529 10.58 -38.75 3.81
CA ALA A 529 11.21 -38.08 2.68
C ALA A 529 12.46 -37.36 3.20
N LYS A 530 13.65 -37.74 2.72
CA LYS A 530 14.89 -37.08 3.10
C LYS A 530 14.88 -35.65 2.57
N PHE A 531 14.91 -34.66 3.47
CA PHE A 531 15.13 -33.27 3.09
C PHE A 531 16.55 -33.11 2.55
N ALA A 532 16.68 -33.04 1.24
CA ALA A 532 17.91 -32.70 0.54
C ALA A 532 17.66 -31.44 -0.28
N SER A 533 18.56 -30.47 -0.18
CA SER A 533 18.62 -29.33 -1.09
C SER A 533 18.85 -29.85 -2.53
N PRO A 534 18.34 -29.18 -3.58
CA PRO A 534 18.49 -29.66 -4.94
C PRO A 534 19.98 -29.86 -5.28
N PRO A 535 20.34 -30.92 -6.04
CA PRO A 535 21.73 -31.19 -6.38
C PRO A 535 22.27 -30.08 -7.29
N PRO A 536 23.56 -29.69 -7.15
CA PRO A 536 24.16 -28.68 -8.03
C PRO A 536 24.08 -29.14 -9.50
N ALA A 537 23.81 -28.18 -10.39
CA ALA A 537 23.55 -28.45 -11.80
C ALA A 537 24.71 -29.22 -12.46
N LYS A 538 24.40 -30.38 -13.06
CA LYS A 538 25.42 -31.18 -13.76
C LYS A 538 25.86 -30.44 -15.03
N LYS A 539 27.17 -30.21 -15.17
CA LYS A 539 27.78 -29.60 -16.37
C LYS A 539 27.26 -30.27 -17.65
N GLN A 540 26.64 -29.49 -18.54
CA GLN A 540 26.37 -29.95 -19.89
C GLN A 540 27.71 -30.20 -20.61
N ARG A 541 27.96 -31.45 -21.01
CA ARG A 541 29.10 -31.77 -21.87
C ARG A 541 28.77 -31.27 -23.28
N ARG A 542 29.38 -30.15 -23.70
CA ARG A 542 29.37 -29.73 -25.12
C ARG A 542 29.90 -30.89 -25.97
N SER A 543 29.09 -31.36 -26.92
CA SER A 543 29.51 -32.36 -27.91
C SER A 543 30.41 -31.69 -28.95
N THR A 544 31.69 -32.04 -28.95
CA THR A 544 32.65 -31.56 -29.96
C THR A 544 32.45 -32.28 -31.29
N TRP A 545 31.62 -31.73 -32.17
CA TRP A 545 31.76 -32.01 -33.60
C TRP A 545 33.01 -31.30 -34.12
N LYS A 546 33.96 -32.09 -34.65
CA LYS A 546 34.99 -31.58 -35.56
C LYS A 546 34.45 -31.64 -37.00
N LYS A 547 35.11 -30.89 -37.88
CA LYS A 547 34.93 -30.94 -39.34
C LYS A 547 35.15 -32.34 -39.88
#